data_AF-A0A9P0XDH3-F1
#
_entry.id   AF-A0A9P0XDH3-F1
#
_cell.length_a   1.000
_cell.length_b   1.000
_cell.length_c   1.000
_cell.angle_alpha   90.00
_cell.angle_beta   90.00
_cell.angle_gamma   90.00
#
_symmetry.space_group_name_H-M   'P 1'
#
loop_
_entity.id
_entity.type
_entity.pdbx_description
1 polymer ?
#
loop_
_entity_poly.entity_id
_entity_poly.type
_entity_poly.pdbx_seq_one_letter_code
_entity_poly.pdbx_strand_id
1 'polypeptide(L)'
;MKNVSNSKLVQIAAIGGLIVASTGFYLQNKLIEKVRAMDYYKVALKKLRSHPGAVYHLGEPIKDKRFKITDTENNYCDQKLARFKVPVTGAKIEEVIFSGL
;
A
#
# COMPACT_ATOMS: atom_id res chain seq x y z
N MET A 1 -19.24 28.22 -37.05
CA MET A 1 -18.91 27.27 -35.97
C MET A 1 -17.49 26.74 -36.19
N LYS A 2 -16.58 26.88 -35.20
CA LYS A 2 -15.25 26.25 -35.26
C LYS A 2 -15.42 24.77 -34.96
N ASN A 3 -15.23 23.91 -35.96
CA ASN A 3 -15.24 22.46 -35.76
C ASN A 3 -14.04 22.07 -34.89
N VAL A 4 -14.32 21.55 -33.69
CA VAL A 4 -13.27 21.04 -32.80
C VAL A 4 -12.70 19.78 -33.45
N SER A 5 -11.42 19.82 -33.82
CA SER A 5 -10.73 18.66 -34.39
C SER A 5 -10.61 17.56 -33.34
N ASN A 6 -10.92 16.32 -33.72
CA ASN A 6 -10.79 15.13 -32.86
C ASN A 6 -9.40 15.01 -32.21
N SER A 7 -8.35 15.49 -32.88
CA SER A 7 -6.99 15.53 -32.33
C SER A 7 -6.89 16.39 -31.05
N LYS A 8 -7.58 17.54 -31.00
CA LYS A 8 -7.60 18.39 -29.80
C LYS A 8 -8.35 17.73 -28.65
N LEU A 9 -9.43 17.00 -28.96
CA LEU A 9 -10.18 16.25 -27.95
C LEU A 9 -9.33 15.13 -27.36
N VAL A 10 -8.60 14.38 -28.20
CA VAL A 10 -7.66 13.34 -27.76
C VAL A 10 -6.55 13.93 -26.89
N GLN A 11 -6.00 15.09 -27.26
CA GLN A 11 -4.95 15.74 -26.48
C GLN A 11 -5.44 16.15 -25.08
N ILE A 12 -6.62 16.76 -24.99
CA ILE A 12 -7.22 17.12 -23.69
C ILE A 12 -7.51 15.87 -22.86
N ALA A 13 -8.07 14.83 -23.48
CA ALA A 13 -8.35 13.56 -22.80
C ALA A 13 -7.07 12.90 -22.28
N ALA A 14 -5.97 12.93 -23.04
CA ALA A 14 -4.69 12.37 -22.64
C ALA A 14 -4.11 13.11 -21.43
N ILE A 15 -4.11 14.45 -21.45
CA ILE A 15 -3.64 15.26 -20.32
C ILE A 15 -4.51 15.03 -19.08
N GLY A 16 -5.84 15.05 -19.24
CA GLY A 16 -6.78 14.77 -18.15
C GLY A 16 -6.57 13.38 -17.56
N GLY A 17 -6.39 12.36 -18.40
CA GLY A 17 -6.11 11.00 -17.97
C GLY A 17 -4.82 10.88 -17.14
N LEU A 18 -3.75 11.56 -17.57
CA LEU A 18 -2.48 11.58 -16.83
C LEU A 18 -2.62 12.24 -15.45
N ILE A 19 -3.34 13.37 -15.38
CA ILE A 19 -3.60 14.08 -14.11
C ILE A 19 -4.39 13.19 -13.16
N VAL A 20 -5.46 12.53 -13.63
CA VAL A 20 -6.29 11.67 -12.79
C VAL A 20 -5.50 10.44 -12.30
N ALA A 21 -4.74 9.78 -13.19
CA ALA A 21 -3.94 8.61 -12.84
C ALA A 21 -2.84 8.95 -11.82
N SER A 22 -2.11 10.05 -12.03
CA SER A 22 -1.06 10.50 -11.11
C SER A 22 -1.64 10.91 -9.75
N THR A 23 -2.77 11.63 -9.73
CA THR A 23 -3.46 12.02 -8.49
C THR A 23 -3.94 10.79 -7.72
N GLY A 24 -4.56 9.81 -8.40
CA GLY A 24 -4.99 8.56 -7.79
C GLY A 24 -3.82 7.78 -7.18
N PHE A 25 -2.70 7.68 -7.90
CA PHE A 25 -1.49 7.03 -7.40
C PHE A 25 -0.91 7.74 -6.15
N TYR A 26 -0.85 9.07 -6.17
CA TYR A 26 -0.38 9.88 -5.05
C TYR A 26 -1.26 9.69 -3.81
N LEU A 27 -2.58 9.77 -3.95
CA LEU A 27 -3.52 9.59 -2.84
C LEU A 27 -3.41 8.20 -2.22
N GLN A 28 -3.27 7.16 -3.04
CA GLN A 28 -3.03 5.81 -2.51
C GLN A 28 -1.74 5.72 -1.69
N ASN A 29 -0.64 6.32 -2.17
CA ASN A 29 0.62 6.34 -1.42
C ASN A 29 0.47 7.11 -0.10
N LYS A 30 -0.20 8.27 -0.13
CA LYS A 30 -0.48 9.09 1.05
C LYS A 30 -1.25 8.32 2.12
N LEU A 31 -2.23 7.51 1.72
CA LEU A 31 -2.99 6.67 2.64
C LEU A 31 -2.12 5.57 3.25
N ILE A 32 -1.26 4.92 2.45
CA ILE A 32 -0.32 3.89 2.94
C ILE A 32 0.68 4.50 3.94
N GLU A 33 1.21 5.68 3.65
CA GLU A 33 2.08 6.43 4.57
C GLU A 33 1.37 6.74 5.89
N LYS A 34 0.11 7.18 5.83
CA LYS A 34 -0.70 7.43 7.04
C LYS A 34 -0.85 6.16 7.88
N VAL A 35 -1.18 5.02 7.27
CA VAL A 35 -1.28 3.73 7.99
C VAL A 35 0.06 3.34 8.61
N ARG A 36 1.16 3.48 7.87
CA ARG A 36 2.52 3.21 8.35
C ARG A 36 2.95 4.11 9.51
N ALA A 37 2.40 5.32 9.58
CA ALA A 37 2.69 6.27 10.65
C ALA A 37 1.97 5.92 11.97
N MET A 38 0.91 5.10 11.94
CA MET A 38 0.14 4.74 13.13
C MET A 38 0.94 3.82 14.06
N ASP A 39 0.72 3.98 15.38
CA ASP A 39 1.52 3.28 16.38
C ASP A 39 1.30 1.77 16.36
N TYR A 40 0.06 1.31 16.17
CA TYR A 40 -0.23 -0.12 16.05
C TYR A 40 0.51 -0.76 14.87
N TYR A 41 0.67 -0.06 13.75
CA TYR A 41 1.43 -0.56 12.60
C TYR A 41 2.91 -0.72 12.95
N LYS A 42 3.51 0.30 13.57
CA LYS A 42 4.91 0.26 14.01
C LYS A 42 5.16 -0.84 15.04
N VAL A 43 4.25 -1.00 16.00
CA VAL A 43 4.32 -2.06 17.04
C VAL A 43 4.18 -3.44 16.41
N ALA A 44 3.23 -3.63 15.50
CA ALA A 44 3.02 -4.89 14.79
C ALA A 44 4.28 -5.28 13.98
N LEU A 45 4.86 -4.33 13.25
CA LEU A 45 6.08 -4.55 12.46
C LEU A 45 7.30 -4.81 13.36
N LYS A 46 7.41 -4.13 14.50
CA LYS A 46 8.45 -4.39 15.51
C LYS A 46 8.32 -5.81 16.07
N LYS A 47 7.10 -6.23 16.43
CA LYS A 47 6.81 -7.57 16.95
C LYS A 47 7.18 -8.65 15.94
N LEU A 48 6.82 -8.45 14.67
CA LEU A 48 7.21 -9.34 13.57
C LEU A 48 8.73 -9.46 13.43
N ARG A 49 9.44 -8.33 13.46
CA ARG A 49 10.92 -8.30 13.39
C ARG A 49 11.60 -8.99 14.57
N SER A 50 10.99 -8.95 15.75
CA SER A 50 11.51 -9.65 16.93
C SER A 50 11.13 -11.13 17.02
N HIS A 51 10.25 -11.63 16.15
CA HIS A 51 9.73 -12.99 16.26
C HIS A 51 10.72 -14.02 15.70
N PRO A 52 11.26 -14.95 16.51
CA PRO A 52 12.31 -15.88 16.07
C PRO A 52 11.91 -16.71 14.84
N GLY A 53 10.66 -17.16 14.77
CA GLY A 53 10.15 -17.89 13.60
C GLY A 53 10.09 -17.03 12.33
N ALA A 54 9.73 -15.75 12.47
CA ALA A 54 9.66 -14.86 11.30
C ALA A 54 11.07 -14.56 10.78
N VAL A 55 12.01 -14.29 11.69
CA VAL A 55 13.44 -14.08 11.37
C VAL A 55 14.06 -15.34 10.77
N TYR A 56 13.74 -16.52 11.32
CA TYR A 56 14.25 -17.79 10.82
C TYR A 56 13.87 -18.02 9.36
N HIS A 57 12.59 -17.83 9.02
CA HIS A 57 12.05 -18.04 7.68
C HIS A 57 12.38 -16.91 6.71
N LEU A 58 12.11 -15.64 7.08
CA LEU A 58 12.30 -14.51 6.17
C LEU A 58 13.77 -14.08 6.05
N GLY A 59 14.56 -14.22 7.11
CA GLY A 59 15.88 -13.61 7.23
C GLY A 59 15.80 -12.10 7.51
N GLU A 60 16.93 -11.52 7.93
CA GLU A 60 17.04 -10.08 8.17
C GLU A 60 17.69 -9.36 6.96
N PRO A 61 17.35 -8.10 6.67
CA PRO A 61 16.31 -7.30 7.33
C PRO A 61 14.89 -7.61 6.80
N ILE A 62 13.90 -7.65 7.70
CA ILE A 62 12.49 -7.80 7.32
C ILE A 62 11.91 -6.44 6.92
N LYS A 63 11.52 -6.31 5.64
CA LYS A 63 10.96 -5.09 5.02
C LYS A 63 9.50 -5.31 4.65
N ASP A 64 8.67 -4.31 4.93
CA ASP A 64 7.28 -4.25 4.46
C ASP A 64 7.20 -3.73 3.02
N LYS A 65 6.27 -4.29 2.25
CA LYS A 65 5.97 -3.90 0.87
C LYS A 65 4.68 -3.05 0.83
N ARG A 66 4.43 -2.44 -0.33
CA ARG A 66 3.17 -1.73 -0.59
C ARG A 66 2.00 -2.72 -0.52
N PHE A 67 0.91 -2.33 0.13
CA PHE A 67 -0.32 -3.13 0.24
C PHE A 67 -1.54 -2.37 -0.28
N LYS A 68 -2.60 -3.10 -0.63
CA LYS A 68 -3.84 -2.54 -1.18
C LYS A 68 -4.80 -2.17 -0.04
N ILE A 69 -4.90 -0.90 0.29
CA ILE A 69 -5.88 -0.42 1.31
C ILE A 69 -7.32 -0.71 0.88
N THR A 70 -7.59 -0.75 -0.42
CA THR A 70 -8.92 -1.01 -0.98
C THR A 70 -9.37 -2.48 -0.90
N ASP A 71 -8.53 -3.39 -0.40
CA ASP A 71 -8.91 -4.78 -0.16
C ASP A 71 -9.74 -4.87 1.12
N THR A 72 -11.03 -4.51 1.03
CA THR A 72 -11.93 -4.40 2.19
C THR A 72 -12.28 -5.75 2.83
N GLU A 73 -12.01 -6.86 2.14
CA GLU A 73 -12.20 -8.21 2.69
C GLU A 73 -11.10 -8.53 3.72
N ASN A 74 -9.85 -8.16 3.42
CA ASN A 74 -8.71 -8.48 4.27
C ASN A 74 -8.31 -7.30 5.18
N ASN A 75 -8.52 -6.07 4.72
CA ASN A 75 -8.11 -4.84 5.39
C ASN A 75 -9.31 -4.05 5.89
N TYR A 76 -9.36 -3.80 7.19
CA TYR A 76 -10.34 -2.93 7.80
C TYR A 76 -9.74 -2.19 9.00
N CYS A 77 -10.24 -1.00 9.24
CA CYS A 77 -9.85 -0.18 10.38
C CYS A 77 -11.12 0.52 10.89
N ASP A 78 -11.53 0.19 12.11
CA ASP A 78 -12.60 0.90 12.81
C ASP A 78 -12.04 1.54 14.11
N GLN A 79 -12.91 2.08 14.97
CA GLN A 79 -12.51 2.71 16.22
C GLN A 79 -11.89 1.75 17.26
N LYS A 80 -12.08 0.45 17.11
CA LYS A 80 -11.71 -0.61 18.06
C LYS A 80 -10.71 -1.62 17.47
N LEU A 81 -10.74 -1.88 16.17
CA LEU A 81 -9.94 -2.93 15.54
C LEU A 81 -9.32 -2.47 14.22
N ALA A 82 -8.04 -2.76 14.04
CA ALA A 82 -7.29 -2.39 12.85
C ALA A 82 -6.51 -3.60 12.31
N ARG A 83 -6.98 -4.15 11.19
CA ARG A 83 -6.35 -5.28 10.52
C ARG A 83 -5.86 -4.87 9.14
N PHE A 84 -4.57 -5.10 8.88
CA PHE A 84 -3.96 -4.91 7.57
C PHE A 84 -3.12 -6.12 7.18
N LYS A 85 -3.42 -6.67 6.01
CA LYS A 85 -2.65 -7.67 5.28
C LYS A 85 -1.46 -6.97 4.63
N VAL A 86 -0.32 -7.03 5.30
CA VAL A 86 0.91 -6.38 4.84
C VAL A 86 1.86 -7.45 4.30
N PRO A 87 2.24 -7.40 3.00
CA PRO A 87 3.28 -8.27 2.46
C PRO A 87 4.62 -7.84 3.04
N VAL A 88 5.40 -8.82 3.49
CA VAL A 88 6.76 -8.61 4.03
C VAL A 88 7.76 -9.49 3.31
N THR A 89 9.01 -9.05 3.29
CA THR A 89 10.13 -9.72 2.64
C THR A 89 11.34 -9.76 3.56
N GLY A 90 12.19 -10.77 3.40
CA GLY A 90 13.52 -10.76 3.99
C GLY A 90 14.54 -11.34 3.01
N ALA A 91 15.79 -11.50 3.47
CA ALA A 91 16.89 -11.94 2.62
C ALA A 91 16.79 -13.40 2.15
N LYS A 92 16.01 -14.25 2.84
CA LYS A 92 15.86 -15.68 2.54
C LYS A 92 14.61 -16.01 1.74
N ILE A 93 13.52 -15.28 1.97
CA ILE A 93 12.21 -15.54 1.35
C ILE A 93 11.58 -14.21 0.92
N GLU A 94 11.09 -14.17 -0.32
CA GLU A 94 10.62 -12.96 -1.00
C GLU A 94 9.23 -12.47 -0.61
N GLU A 95 8.37 -13.30 -0.01
CA GLU A 95 7.02 -12.85 0.38
C GLU A 95 6.36 -13.72 1.46
N VAL A 96 5.93 -13.09 2.56
CA VAL A 96 5.00 -13.66 3.55
C VAL A 96 3.95 -12.61 3.91
N ILE A 97 2.74 -13.05 4.22
CA ILE A 97 1.63 -12.20 4.66
C ILE A 97 1.61 -12.14 6.19
N PHE A 98 1.59 -10.94 6.76
CA PHE A 98 1.35 -10.73 8.18
C PHE A 98 0.12 -9.82 8.41
N SER A 99 -0.63 -10.10 9.48
CA SER A 99 -1.80 -9.34 9.91
C SER A 99 -1.54 -8.70 11.27
N GLY A 100 -1.60 -7.38 11.34
CA GLY A 100 -1.68 -6.65 12.62
C GLY A 100 -3.06 -6.89 13.26
N LEU A 101 -3.07 -7.11 14.59
CA LEU A 101 -4.28 -7.20 15.43
C LEU A 101 -4.67 -5.81 15.91
#